data_AF-A0A9Q1BVQ3-F1
#
_entry.id   AF-A0A9Q1BVQ3-F1
#
_cell.length_a   1.000
_cell.length_b   1.000
_cell.length_c   1.000
_cell.angle_alpha   90.00
_cell.angle_beta   90.00
_cell.angle_gamma   90.00
#
_symmetry.space_group_name_H-M   'P 1'
#
loop_
_entity.id
_entity.type
_entity.pdbx_description
1 polymer ?
#
loop_
_entity_poly.entity_id
_entity_poly.type
_entity_poly.pdbx_seq_one_letter_code
_entity_poly.pdbx_strand_id
1 'polypeptide(L)'
;MALSLSMGFTTFDHDVDFKLSHNCASTSGGGWWYNGGNTGWCYHANLNGIYGDERIQSAIIWYIGSGFEYKYLVKSVEMKIRPT
;
A
#
# COMPACT_ATOMS: atom_id res chain seq x y z
N MET A 1 -0.66 12.48 3.92
CA MET A 1 -1.35 11.23 4.25
C MET A 1 -1.77 10.58 2.93
N ALA A 2 -1.36 9.34 2.61
CA ALA A 2 -1.75 8.63 1.40
C ALA A 2 -3.06 7.84 1.63
N LEU A 3 -4.17 8.29 1.04
CA LEU A 3 -5.48 7.65 1.16
C LEU A 3 -5.76 6.80 -0.07
N SER A 4 -6.15 5.54 0.11
CA SER A 4 -6.50 4.63 -1.01
C SER A 4 -7.90 4.88 -1.59
N LEU A 5 -8.70 5.77 -0.98
CA LEU A 5 -10.06 6.05 -1.43
C LEU A 5 -10.05 6.65 -2.85
N SER A 6 -10.86 6.07 -3.74
CA SER A 6 -11.03 6.51 -5.13
C SER A 6 -9.75 6.44 -6.00
N MET A 7 -8.75 5.66 -5.59
CA MET A 7 -7.55 5.43 -6.40
C MET A 7 -7.76 4.31 -7.42
N GLY A 8 -7.03 4.35 -8.53
CA GLY A 8 -6.92 3.23 -9.45
C GLY A 8 -6.13 2.07 -8.82
N PHE A 9 -6.36 0.86 -9.32
CA PHE A 9 -5.56 -0.31 -8.90
C PHE A 9 -4.30 -0.38 -9.77
N THR A 10 -3.14 -0.12 -9.18
CA THR A 10 -1.85 -0.06 -9.86
C THR A 10 -1.05 -1.33 -9.63
N THR A 11 -0.43 -1.85 -10.69
CA THR A 11 0.51 -2.97 -10.68
C THR A 11 1.84 -2.55 -11.32
N PHE A 12 2.88 -3.39 -11.23
CA PHE A 12 4.20 -3.06 -11.77
C PHE A 12 4.18 -2.78 -13.29
N ASP A 13 3.22 -3.36 -13.99
CA ASP A 13 3.00 -3.29 -15.44
C ASP A 13 1.80 -2.42 -15.86
N HIS A 14 1.04 -1.87 -14.90
CA HIS A 14 -0.10 -1.01 -15.14
C HIS A 14 -0.13 0.16 -14.14
N ASP A 15 0.47 1.29 -14.55
CA ASP A 15 0.60 2.49 -13.73
C ASP A 15 -0.63 3.40 -13.89
N VAL A 16 -1.47 3.42 -12.84
CA VAL A 16 -2.62 4.32 -12.70
C VAL A 16 -2.64 5.01 -11.34
N ASP A 17 -1.47 5.12 -10.71
CA ASP A 17 -1.33 5.88 -9.47
C ASP A 17 -0.99 7.35 -9.77
N PHE A 18 -1.06 8.20 -8.74
CA PHE A 18 -0.84 9.64 -8.89
C PHE A 18 0.62 10.07 -8.67
N LYS A 19 1.58 9.13 -8.69
CA LYS A 19 3.00 9.42 -8.47
C LYS A 19 3.66 9.93 -9.74
N LEU A 20 4.22 11.14 -9.65
CA LEU A 20 4.90 11.76 -10.80
C LEU A 20 6.32 11.22 -11.05
N SER A 21 6.97 10.64 -10.03
CA SER A 21 8.40 10.29 -10.11
C SER A 21 8.69 8.82 -10.40
N HIS A 22 7.76 7.91 -10.12
CA HIS A 22 7.90 6.47 -10.33
C HIS A 22 6.56 5.77 -10.12
N ASN A 23 6.37 4.59 -10.70
CA ASN A 23 5.23 3.72 -10.38
C ASN A 23 5.36 3.18 -8.94
N CYS A 24 4.36 3.39 -8.09
CA CYS A 24 4.37 2.91 -6.70
C CYS A 24 4.47 1.38 -6.61
N ALA A 25 3.84 0.63 -7.50
CA ALA A 25 3.86 -0.83 -7.48
C ALA A 25 5.26 -1.42 -7.78
N SER A 26 6.18 -0.63 -8.35
CA SER A 26 7.54 -1.10 -8.68
C SER A 26 8.37 -1.45 -7.43
N THR A 27 8.11 -0.79 -6.31
CA THR A 27 8.81 -1.02 -5.03
C THR A 27 7.89 -1.61 -3.97
N SER A 28 6.57 -1.61 -4.20
CA SER A 28 5.56 -2.00 -3.21
C SER A 28 5.37 -3.51 -3.04
N GLY A 29 5.98 -4.33 -3.89
CA GLY A 29 5.94 -5.79 -3.78
C GLY A 29 4.59 -6.43 -4.11
N GLY A 30 3.63 -5.65 -4.63
CA GLY A 30 2.30 -6.11 -4.99
C GLY A 30 1.50 -5.02 -5.72
N GLY A 31 0.29 -5.38 -6.17
CA GLY A 31 -0.67 -4.42 -6.71
C GLY A 31 -1.59 -3.88 -5.62
N TRP A 32 -1.93 -2.59 -5.67
CA TRP A 32 -2.81 -1.97 -4.68
C TRP A 32 -3.47 -0.70 -5.23
N TRP A 33 -4.43 -0.18 -4.47
CA TRP A 33 -4.96 1.17 -4.64
C TRP A 33 -3.96 2.19 -4.09
N TYR A 34 -2.84 2.35 -4.80
CA TYR A 34 -1.77 3.26 -4.44
C TYR A 34 -2.17 4.72 -4.66
N ASN A 35 -1.82 5.57 -3.70
CA ASN A 35 -1.96 7.01 -3.79
C ASN A 35 -0.57 7.64 -3.75
N GLY A 36 -0.06 7.95 -4.93
CA GLY A 36 1.26 8.52 -5.11
C GLY A 36 1.32 10.05 -5.05
N GLY A 37 0.28 10.75 -4.59
CA GLY A 37 0.19 12.21 -4.66
C GLY A 37 1.33 12.97 -3.97
N ASN A 38 1.15 14.26 -3.71
CA ASN A 38 2.23 15.19 -3.32
C ASN A 38 3.01 14.81 -2.05
N THR A 39 2.56 13.80 -1.30
CA THR A 39 3.09 13.44 0.02
C THR A 39 4.25 12.45 0.01
N GLY A 40 4.81 12.06 -1.14
CA GLY A 40 6.00 11.20 -1.18
C GLY A 40 5.74 9.70 -0.92
N TRP A 41 4.73 9.37 -0.11
CA TRP A 41 4.29 8.02 0.21
C TRP A 41 3.30 7.47 -0.81
N CYS A 42 3.31 6.15 -1.01
CA CYS A 42 2.39 5.45 -1.92
C CYS A 42 1.14 4.88 -1.23
N TYR A 43 1.19 4.63 0.08
CA TYR A 43 0.13 3.97 0.81
C TYR A 43 0.27 4.09 2.33
N HIS A 44 -0.83 3.89 3.06
CA HIS A 44 -0.85 3.57 4.51
C HIS A 44 -1.21 2.11 4.80
N ALA A 45 -1.63 1.37 3.80
CA ALA A 45 -1.87 -0.06 3.91
C ALA A 45 -1.37 -0.71 2.64
N ASN A 46 -0.71 -1.84 2.77
CA ASN A 46 -0.28 -2.67 1.66
C ASN A 46 -0.52 -4.12 2.05
N LEU A 47 -1.79 -4.55 2.00
CA LEU A 47 -2.14 -5.92 2.37
C LEU A 47 -1.65 -6.93 1.33
N ASN A 48 -1.36 -6.47 0.11
CA ASN A 48 -0.80 -7.28 -0.98
C ASN A 48 0.74 -7.26 -1.02
N GLY A 49 1.39 -6.72 0.02
CA GLY A 49 2.84 -6.74 0.14
C GLY A 49 3.42 -8.14 0.32
N ILE A 50 4.74 -8.24 0.26
CA ILE A 50 5.50 -9.48 0.41
C ILE A 50 5.47 -9.91 1.88
N TYR A 51 4.98 -11.13 2.12
CA TYR A 51 4.94 -11.73 3.44
C TYR A 51 6.36 -11.98 3.98
N GLY A 52 6.65 -11.47 5.18
CA GLY A 52 7.95 -11.66 5.85
C GLY A 52 9.08 -10.78 5.31
N ASP A 53 8.81 -9.85 4.40
CA ASP A 53 9.80 -8.87 3.97
C ASP A 53 10.01 -7.82 5.07
N GLU A 54 11.26 -7.54 5.41
CA GLU A 54 11.63 -6.54 6.41
C GLU A 54 11.69 -5.13 5.82
N ARG A 55 11.70 -5.02 4.48
CA ARG A 55 11.67 -3.72 3.79
C ARG A 55 10.26 -3.18 3.86
N ILE A 56 10.09 -2.10 4.63
CA ILE A 56 8.82 -1.38 4.80
C ILE A 56 8.15 -1.05 3.45
N GLN A 57 8.96 -0.75 2.44
CA GLN A 57 8.46 -0.41 1.12
C GLN A 57 7.80 -1.58 0.40
N SER A 58 8.11 -2.84 0.70
CA SER A 58 7.53 -4.00 0.00
C SER A 58 6.75 -4.94 0.91
N ALA A 59 6.80 -4.73 2.23
CA ALA A 59 6.16 -5.59 3.22
C ALA A 59 4.64 -5.45 3.27
N ILE A 60 4.01 -6.43 3.92
CA ILE A 60 2.62 -6.31 4.38
C ILE A 60 2.56 -5.28 5.50
N ILE A 61 1.85 -4.17 5.25
CA ILE A 61 1.77 -3.05 6.19
C ILE A 61 0.33 -2.61 6.43
N TRP A 62 0.07 -2.22 7.68
CA TRP A 62 -1.10 -1.45 8.08
C TRP A 62 -0.68 -0.37 9.09
N TYR A 63 -0.64 0.88 8.66
CA TYR A 63 -0.33 2.02 9.53
C TYR A 63 -1.53 2.36 10.41
N ILE A 64 -1.33 2.49 11.73
CA ILE A 64 -2.39 2.78 12.71
C ILE A 64 -2.05 4.07 13.47
N GLY A 65 -2.89 5.10 13.34
CA GLY A 65 -2.85 6.28 14.22
C GLY A 65 -1.71 7.28 13.99
N SER A 66 -1.51 8.17 14.96
CA SER A 66 -0.69 9.39 14.88
C SER A 66 0.81 9.21 15.16
N GLY A 67 1.31 7.97 15.14
CA GLY A 67 2.71 7.65 15.42
C GLY A 67 3.35 6.78 14.36
N PHE A 68 4.68 6.68 14.39
CA PHE A 68 5.47 5.70 13.65
C PHE A 68 5.34 4.28 14.25
N GLU A 69 4.16 3.91 14.76
CA GLU A 69 3.88 2.56 15.21
C GLU A 69 3.38 1.74 14.02
N TYR A 70 4.28 0.94 13.48
CA TYR A 70 3.97 0.02 12.41
C TYR A 70 3.65 -1.34 13.03
N LYS A 71 2.56 -1.96 12.60
CA LYS A 71 2.40 -3.40 12.77
C LYS A 71 3.19 -4.09 11.64
N TYR A 72 4.50 -4.22 11.81
CA TYR A 72 5.38 -4.92 10.85
C TYR A 72 5.14 -6.44 10.80
N LEU A 73 4.41 -6.99 11.76
CA LEU A 73 4.26 -8.42 11.96
C LEU A 73 2.81 -8.86 11.82
N VAL A 74 2.23 -8.55 10.65
CA VAL A 74 0.92 -9.09 10.28
C VAL A 74 1.12 -10.55 9.86
N LYS A 75 0.72 -11.50 10.71
CA LYS A 75 0.84 -12.94 10.45
C LYS A 75 -0.12 -13.45 9.38
N SER A 76 -1.22 -12.74 9.17
CA SER A 76 -2.22 -13.03 8.16
C SER A 76 -3.03 -11.77 7.84
N VAL A 77 -3.45 -11.65 6.59
CA VAL A 77 -4.32 -10.59 6.10
C VAL A 77 -5.55 -11.21 5.46
N GLU A 78 -6.70 -10.57 5.62
CA GLU A 78 -7.93 -11.02 5.00
C GLU A 78 -8.84 -9.80 4.73
N MET A 79 -9.42 -9.74 3.52
CA MET A 79 -10.42 -8.75 3.13
C MET A 79 -11.73 -9.46 2.85
N LYS A 80 -12.80 -9.09 3.58
CA LYS A 80 -14.15 -9.67 3.43
C LYS A 80 -15.15 -8.55 3.22
N ILE A 81 -16.11 -8.77 2.32
CA ILE A 81 -17.26 -7.89 2.11
C ILE A 81 -18.55 -8.61 2.49
N ARG A 82 -19.56 -7.84 2.92
CA ARG A 82 -20.92 -8.33 3.14
C ARG A 82 -21.88 -7.36 2.44
N PRO A 83 -22.90 -7.84 1.71
CA PRO A 83 -23.94 -6.98 1.16
C PRO A 83 -24.56 -6.11 2.26
N THR A 84 -24.93 -4.88 1.88
CA THR A 84 -25.64 -3.91 2.72
C THR A 84 -27.12 -4.01 2.53
#